data_AF-A0A6G2DWH4-F1
#
_entry.id   AF-A0A6G2DWH4-F1
#
_cell.length_a   1.000
_cell.length_b   1.000
_cell.length_c   1.000
_cell.angle_alpha   90.00
_cell.angle_beta   90.00
_cell.angle_gamma   90.00
#
_symmetry.space_group_name_H-M   'P 1'
#
loop_
_entity.id
_entity.type
_entity.pdbx_description
1 polymer ?
#
loop_
_entity_poly.entity_id
_entity_poly.type
_entity_poly.pdbx_seq_one_letter_code
_entity_poly.pdbx_strand_id
1 'polypeptide(L)'
;VLAALIFPTLGTWLHLSNEGFALFAGTAVNDTSSVTAAASAWDSLYQSNTLESATIVKLTRTLAIIPITLFLSYWQSRQQENKQSLQLKKVFPLFILYFILASLLTTLLTSLGVSSSFFTPLKQ
;
A
#
# COMPACT_ATOMS: atom_id res chain seq x y z
N VAL A 1 -13.13 9.06 -1.38
CA VAL A 1 -13.63 10.46 -1.49
C VAL A 1 -13.86 11.08 -0.11
N LEU A 2 -14.76 10.56 0.72
CA LEU A 2 -15.01 11.13 2.07
C LEU A 2 -13.74 11.27 2.91
N ALA A 3 -12.85 10.27 2.88
CA ALA A 3 -11.57 10.33 3.59
C ALA A 3 -10.68 11.51 3.15
N ALA A 4 -10.67 11.84 1.87
CA ALA A 4 -9.89 12.97 1.32
C ALA A 4 -10.40 14.34 1.80
N LEU A 5 -11.65 14.42 2.25
CA LEU A 5 -12.25 15.65 2.76
C LEU A 5 -12.18 15.72 4.29
N ILE A 6 -12.51 14.63 4.97
CA ILE A 6 -12.65 14.57 6.43
C ILE A 6 -11.28 14.53 7.12
N PHE A 7 -10.32 13.74 6.63
CA PHE A 7 -9.04 13.59 7.34
C PHE A 7 -8.19 14.86 7.29
N PRO A 8 -8.04 15.57 6.15
CA PRO A 8 -7.29 16.82 6.16
C PRO A 8 -7.94 17.91 7.00
N THR A 9 -9.27 18.03 6.96
CA THR A 9 -9.99 18.99 7.81
C THR A 9 -9.83 18.68 9.31
N LEU A 10 -9.82 17.40 9.69
CA LEU A 10 -9.51 16.99 11.06
C LEU A 10 -8.04 17.26 11.44
N GLY A 11 -7.09 16.96 10.55
CA GLY A 11 -5.66 17.17 10.83
C GLY A 11 -5.31 18.64 11.01
N THR A 12 -5.94 19.53 10.24
CA THR A 12 -5.79 20.98 10.37
C THR A 12 -6.43 21.51 11.65
N TRP A 13 -7.61 21.00 12.01
CA TRP A 13 -8.25 21.33 13.28
C TRP A 13 -7.43 20.90 14.51
N LEU A 14 -6.76 19.76 14.41
CA LEU A 14 -5.83 19.25 15.42
C LEU A 14 -4.44 19.91 15.37
N HIS A 15 -4.21 20.88 14.48
CA HIS A 15 -2.93 21.55 14.27
C HIS A 15 -1.75 20.58 14.07
N LEU A 16 -1.98 19.47 13.35
CA LEU A 16 -0.94 18.49 13.08
C LEU A 16 0.09 19.06 12.09
N SER A 17 1.37 18.75 12.33
CA SER A 17 2.42 18.98 11.32
C SER A 17 2.27 18.01 10.15
N ASN A 18 3.01 18.24 9.07
CA ASN A 18 3.00 17.35 7.90
C ASN A 18 3.38 15.90 8.26
N GLU A 19 4.37 15.71 9.13
CA GLU A 19 4.77 14.40 9.65
C GLU A 19 3.72 13.83 10.61
N GLY A 20 3.14 14.67 11.47
CA GLY A 20 2.10 14.27 12.42
C GLY A 20 0.85 13.78 11.71
N PHE A 21 0.42 14.48 10.66
CA PHE A 21 -0.69 14.05 9.82
C PHE A 21 -0.34 12.79 9.03
N ALA A 22 0.90 12.62 8.57
CA ALA A 22 1.33 11.40 7.89
C ALA A 22 1.25 10.15 8.80
N LEU A 23 1.74 10.27 10.04
CA LEU A 23 1.61 9.23 11.06
C LEU A 23 0.14 8.95 11.38
N PHE A 24 -0.66 10.00 11.56
CA PHE A 24 -2.09 9.88 11.85
C PHE A 24 -2.85 9.19 10.71
N ALA A 25 -2.70 9.66 9.47
CA ALA A 25 -3.37 9.08 8.31
C ALA A 25 -2.93 7.62 8.08
N GLY A 26 -1.62 7.33 8.17
CA GLY A 26 -1.08 5.98 7.99
C GLY A 26 -1.53 4.99 9.06
N THR A 27 -1.81 5.46 10.28
CA THR A 27 -2.23 4.59 11.40
C THR A 27 -3.74 4.51 11.61
N ALA A 28 -4.46 5.63 11.52
CA ALA A 28 -5.88 5.73 11.86
C ALA A 28 -6.79 5.24 10.73
N VAL A 29 -6.41 5.48 9.48
CA VAL A 29 -7.20 5.07 8.32
C VAL A 29 -6.93 3.60 8.03
N ASN A 30 -7.97 2.76 7.94
CA ASN A 30 -7.80 1.30 7.79
C ASN A 30 -7.56 0.84 6.33
N ASP A 31 -8.17 1.48 5.33
CA ASP A 31 -8.03 1.06 3.93
C ASP A 31 -6.96 1.84 3.18
N THR A 32 -6.08 1.14 2.46
CA THR A 32 -4.92 1.73 1.76
C THR A 32 -5.34 2.81 0.75
N SER A 33 -6.40 2.58 -0.02
CA SER A 33 -6.92 3.57 -0.99
C SER A 33 -7.37 4.87 -0.30
N SER A 34 -7.95 4.77 0.89
CA SER A 34 -8.37 5.92 1.67
C SER A 34 -7.22 6.67 2.36
N VAL A 35 -6.14 5.96 2.75
CA VAL A 35 -4.90 6.58 3.25
C VAL A 35 -4.29 7.44 2.14
N THR A 36 -4.10 6.86 0.95
CA THR A 36 -3.52 7.55 -0.21
C THR A 36 -4.34 8.77 -0.58
N ALA A 37 -5.68 8.65 -0.61
CA ALA A 37 -6.57 9.77 -0.93
C ALA A 37 -6.55 10.89 0.12
N ALA A 38 -6.44 10.57 1.41
CA ALA A 38 -6.34 11.55 2.49
C ALA A 38 -4.98 12.27 2.48
N ALA A 39 -3.89 11.51 2.30
CA ALA A 39 -2.55 12.07 2.30
C ALA A 39 -2.24 12.87 1.02
N SER A 40 -2.75 12.46 -0.14
CA SER A 40 -2.62 13.25 -1.37
C SER A 40 -3.41 14.55 -1.32
N ALA A 41 -4.59 14.55 -0.67
CA ALA A 41 -5.34 15.77 -0.41
C ALA A 41 -4.59 16.72 0.52
N TRP A 42 -3.93 16.19 1.56
CA TRP A 42 -3.07 17.00 2.43
C TRP A 42 -1.85 17.57 1.70
N ASP A 43 -1.15 16.76 0.91
CA ASP A 43 -0.02 17.23 0.10
C ASP A 43 -0.42 18.33 -0.88
N SER A 44 -1.61 18.23 -1.47
CA SER A 44 -2.14 19.27 -2.35
C SER A 44 -2.44 20.59 -1.62
N LEU A 45 -2.80 20.53 -0.33
CA LEU A 45 -3.11 21.69 0.50
C LEU A 45 -1.86 22.36 1.12
N TYR A 46 -0.86 21.55 1.48
CA TYR A 46 0.30 21.99 2.28
C TYR A 46 1.65 21.84 1.55
N GLN A 47 1.65 21.40 0.29
CA GLN A 47 2.85 21.13 -0.52
C GLN A 47 3.91 20.31 0.24
N SER A 48 3.46 19.20 0.85
CA SER A 48 4.26 18.32 1.70
C SER A 48 4.58 16.98 1.04
N ASN A 49 5.34 16.13 1.74
CA ASN A 49 5.62 14.72 1.38
C ASN A 49 4.88 13.74 2.32
N THR A 50 3.67 14.11 2.74
CA THR A 50 2.86 13.35 3.70
C THR A 50 2.36 12.04 3.09
N LEU A 51 2.07 11.98 1.79
CA LEU A 51 1.66 10.75 1.10
C LEU A 51 2.69 9.63 1.24
N GLU A 52 3.97 9.95 0.99
CA GLU A 52 5.06 8.98 1.11
C GLU A 52 5.16 8.47 2.54
N SER A 53 5.21 9.39 3.52
CA SER A 53 5.34 9.04 4.94
C SER A 53 4.15 8.22 5.45
N ALA A 54 2.91 8.59 5.08
CA ALA A 54 1.70 7.85 5.46
C ALA A 54 1.70 6.43 4.86
N THR A 55 2.18 6.28 3.63
CA THR A 55 2.29 4.98 2.96
C THR A 55 3.33 4.09 3.63
N ILE A 56 4.49 4.65 4.02
CA ILE A 56 5.52 3.91 4.76
C ILE A 56 4.95 3.36 6.08
N VAL A 57 4.26 4.19 6.86
CA VAL A 57 3.63 3.79 8.12
C VAL A 57 2.62 2.65 7.89
N LYS A 58 1.83 2.78 6.83
CA LYS A 58 0.82 1.79 6.45
C LYS A 58 1.42 0.43 6.10
N LEU A 59 2.45 0.43 5.25
CA LEU A 59 3.14 -0.78 4.83
C LEU A 59 3.94 -1.40 5.97
N THR A 60 4.56 -0.60 6.82
CA THR A 60 5.34 -1.07 7.98
C THR A 60 4.46 -1.88 8.94
N ARG A 61 3.18 -1.49 9.14
CA ARG A 61 2.24 -2.29 9.93
C ARG A 61 2.07 -3.70 9.35
N THR A 62 1.86 -3.81 8.04
CA THR A 62 1.71 -5.11 7.37
C THR A 62 3.00 -5.93 7.39
N LEU A 63 4.13 -5.25 7.21
CA LEU A 63 5.46 -5.86 7.26
C LEU A 63 5.75 -6.42 8.65
N ALA A 64 5.36 -5.71 9.72
CA ALA A 64 5.58 -6.12 11.10
C ALA A 64 4.79 -7.38 11.50
N ILE A 65 3.69 -7.72 10.82
CA ILE A 65 2.95 -8.95 11.07
C ILE A 65 3.83 -10.17 10.80
N ILE A 66 4.57 -10.19 9.69
CA ILE A 66 5.42 -11.33 9.28
C ILE A 66 6.47 -11.71 10.36
N PRO A 67 7.35 -10.81 10.84
CA PRO A 67 8.34 -11.15 11.86
C PRO A 67 7.68 -11.49 13.19
N ILE A 68 6.57 -10.82 13.57
CA ILE A 68 5.84 -11.14 14.81
C ILE A 68 5.26 -12.56 14.74
N THR A 69 4.60 -12.93 13.63
CA THR A 69 4.03 -14.26 13.48
C THR A 69 5.10 -15.33 13.37
N LEU A 70 6.22 -15.06 12.69
CA LEU A 70 7.35 -15.98 12.64
C LEU A 70 7.92 -16.22 14.03
N PHE A 71 8.15 -15.15 14.81
CA PHE A 71 8.64 -15.25 16.18
C PHE A 71 7.68 -16.05 17.07
N LEU A 72 6.39 -15.73 17.04
CA LEU A 72 5.36 -16.44 17.80
C LEU A 72 5.22 -17.90 17.35
N SER A 73 5.26 -18.18 16.05
CA SER A 73 5.21 -19.55 15.51
C SER A 73 6.41 -20.38 15.93
N TYR A 74 7.60 -19.78 16.01
CA TYR A 74 8.81 -20.46 16.44
C TYR A 74 8.74 -20.80 17.93
N TRP A 75 8.29 -19.86 18.76
CA TRP A 75 8.07 -20.10 20.18
C TRP A 75 7.01 -21.20 20.38
N GLN A 76 5.88 -21.11 19.68
CA GLN A 76 4.80 -22.08 19.80
C GLN A 76 5.18 -23.47 19.27
N SER A 77 5.97 -23.56 18.19
CA SER A 77 6.50 -24.82 17.66
C SER A 77 7.48 -25.50 18.62
N ARG A 78 8.17 -24.76 19.50
CA ARG A 78 8.95 -25.37 20.57
C ARG A 78 8.10 -25.96 21.69
N GLN A 79 6.83 -25.55 21.81
CA GLN A 79 5.88 -26.10 22.78
C GLN A 79 4.95 -27.17 22.20
N GLN A 80 4.77 -27.24 20.87
CA GLN A 80 3.93 -28.24 20.21
C GLN A 80 4.65 -28.88 19.00
N GLU A 81 4.75 -30.22 18.99
CA GLU A 81 5.37 -31.02 17.90
C GLU A 81 4.56 -31.07 16.58
N ASN A 82 3.73 -30.07 16.27
CA ASN A 82 2.84 -30.16 15.11
C ASN A 82 3.43 -29.51 13.86
N LYS A 83 4.01 -30.34 12.98
CA LYS A 83 4.54 -29.95 11.66
C LYS A 83 3.39 -29.75 10.65
N GLN A 84 2.75 -28.58 10.66
CA GLN A 84 1.90 -28.19 9.53
C GLN A 84 2.73 -27.64 8.38
N SER A 85 2.75 -28.36 7.27
CA SER A 85 3.40 -27.95 6.02
C SER A 85 2.59 -26.84 5.34
N LEU A 86 3.20 -25.66 5.18
CA LEU A 86 2.61 -24.54 4.44
C LEU A 86 2.53 -24.91 2.96
N GLN A 87 1.33 -25.09 2.42
CA GLN A 87 1.10 -25.39 1.01
C GLN A 87 1.24 -24.13 0.14
N LEU A 88 2.48 -23.76 -0.19
CA LEU A 88 2.84 -22.58 -0.99
C LEU A 88 2.14 -22.52 -2.37
N LYS A 89 1.77 -23.66 -2.95
CA LYS A 89 1.08 -23.74 -4.26
C LYS A 89 -0.34 -23.16 -4.26
N LYS A 90 -1.02 -23.06 -3.11
CA LYS A 90 -2.35 -22.43 -3.00
C LYS A 90 -2.31 -20.92 -2.77
N VAL A 91 -1.13 -20.38 -2.47
CA VAL A 91 -0.95 -18.98 -2.07
C VAL A 91 -0.70 -18.06 -3.27
N PHE A 92 -0.35 -18.61 -4.44
CA PHE A 92 -0.04 -17.81 -5.62
C PHE A 92 -1.33 -17.27 -6.28
N PRO A 93 -1.64 -15.96 -6.18
CA PRO A 93 -2.84 -15.40 -6.77
C PRO A 93 -2.64 -15.25 -8.28
N LEU A 94 -3.56 -15.82 -9.07
CA LEU A 94 -3.53 -15.77 -10.55
C LEU A 94 -3.44 -14.33 -11.10
N PHE A 95 -3.92 -13.33 -10.36
CA PHE A 95 -3.79 -11.91 -10.71
C PHE A 95 -2.34 -11.47 -10.98
N ILE A 96 -1.36 -11.98 -10.22
CA ILE A 96 0.06 -11.60 -10.42
C ILE A 96 0.55 -12.03 -11.80
N LEU A 97 0.11 -13.19 -12.29
CA LEU A 97 0.47 -13.67 -13.62
C LEU A 97 -0.06 -12.74 -14.72
N TYR A 98 -1.35 -12.37 -14.64
CA TYR A 98 -1.95 -11.42 -15.58
C TYR A 98 -1.30 -10.03 -15.53
N PHE A 99 -0.96 -9.55 -14.33
CA PHE A 99 -0.27 -8.27 -14.16
C PHE A 99 1.11 -8.26 -14.82
N ILE A 100 1.91 -9.31 -14.60
CA ILE A 100 3.23 -9.45 -15.22
C ILE A 100 3.10 -9.53 -16.74
N LEU A 101 2.16 -10.31 -17.26
CA LEU A 101 1.91 -10.42 -18.69
C LEU A 101 1.53 -9.07 -19.31
N ALA A 102 0.62 -8.32 -18.69
CA ALA A 102 0.21 -6.99 -19.18
C ALA A 102 1.37 -5.98 -19.13
N SER A 103 2.18 -6.02 -18.08
CA SER A 103 3.37 -5.17 -17.92
C SER A 103 4.43 -5.46 -19.01
N LEU A 104 4.72 -6.73 -19.24
CA LEU A 104 5.65 -7.17 -20.30
C LEU A 104 5.12 -6.82 -21.68
N LEU A 105 3.82 -7.05 -21.93
CA LEU A 105 3.19 -6.69 -23.19
C LEU A 105 3.31 -5.18 -23.45
N THR A 106 3.02 -4.35 -22.45
CA THR A 106 3.17 -2.89 -22.54
C THR A 106 4.62 -2.50 -22.83
N THR A 107 5.58 -3.14 -22.15
CA THR A 107 7.02 -2.89 -22.33
C THR A 107 7.47 -3.26 -23.73
N LEU A 108 7.06 -4.42 -24.25
CA LEU A 108 7.41 -4.91 -25.58
C LEU A 108 6.75 -4.09 -26.69
N LEU A 109 5.47 -3.74 -26.56
CA LEU A 109 4.76 -2.89 -27.53
C LEU A 109 5.39 -1.50 -27.61
N THR A 110 5.76 -0.92 -26.46
CA THR A 110 6.47 0.36 -26.40
C THR A 110 7.88 0.24 -27.02
N SER A 111 8.58 -0.87 -26.75
CA SER A 111 9.93 -1.13 -27.29
C SER A 111 9.95 -1.41 -28.79
N LEU A 112 8.84 -1.86 -29.39
CA LEU A 112 8.71 -2.17 -30.82
C LEU A 112 8.13 -1.02 -31.65
N GLY A 113 7.95 0.17 -31.07
CA GLY A 113 7.56 1.39 -31.80
C GLY A 113 6.06 1.65 -31.87
N VAL A 114 5.23 0.96 -31.09
CA VAL A 114 3.81 1.32 -30.93
C VAL A 114 3.73 2.60 -30.09
N SER A 115 3.16 3.67 -30.65
CA SER A 115 3.03 4.97 -29.98
C SER A 115 2.32 4.83 -28.63
N SER A 116 2.93 5.42 -27.58
CA SER A 116 2.37 5.55 -26.23
C SER A 116 1.01 6.25 -26.19
N SER A 117 0.60 6.91 -27.29
CA SER A 117 -0.70 7.54 -27.49
C SER A 117 -1.90 6.56 -27.57
N PHE A 118 -1.66 5.26 -27.74
CA PHE A 118 -2.73 4.26 -27.71
C PHE A 118 -3.14 3.87 -26.27
N PHE A 119 -2.26 4.11 -25.29
CA PHE A 119 -2.46 3.75 -23.88
C PHE A 119 -2.91 4.92 -23.00
N THR A 120 -2.95 6.14 -23.54
CA THR A 120 -3.44 7.34 -22.86
C THR A 120 -4.86 7.23 -22.26
N PRO A 121 -5.86 6.60 -22.93
CA PRO A 121 -7.19 6.46 -22.34
C PRO A 121 -7.30 5.37 -21.26
N LEU A 122 -6.24 4.59 -21.02
CA LEU A 122 -6.20 3.50 -20.02
C LEU A 122 -5.45 3.90 -18.73
N LYS A 123 -4.82 5.09 -18.72
CA LYS A 123 -4.10 5.66 -17.57
C LYS A 123 -4.91 6.67 -16.76
N GLN A 124 -6.16 6.95 -17.15
CA GLN A 124 -7.12 7.72 -16.34
C GLN A 124 -8.03 6.80 -15.56
#